data_AF-A0A8T5AJ32-F1
#
_entry.id   AF-A0A8T5AJ32-F1
#
_cell.length_a   1.000
_cell.length_b   1.000
_cell.length_c   1.000
_cell.angle_alpha   90.00
_cell.angle_beta   90.00
_cell.angle_gamma   90.00
#
_symmetry.space_group_name_H-M   'P 1'
#
loop_
_entity.id
_entity.type
_entity.pdbx_description
1 polymer ?
#
loop_
_entity_poly.entity_id
_entity_poly.type
_entity_poly.pdbx_seq_one_letter_code
_entity_poly.pdbx_strand_id
1 'polypeptide(L)'
;MGTPILIFGDRMEDLFKLLKPVFKVPEPSFPGRIVEVTLGSTIEEGGSSLHSLKLGGGRALPFYSSETRKPVLASIVYDSLEPLPLIIREGLGGLTGDPVEWAKACRGLGAEVIALKLQEVRGREVGSRKKVEGLIHRLLDEVRLPLIIGFAGEPTSVELLKAAAEAAEGERCVLASATLGGDCEGLVEAAVRYDHSIVAETDCDPASQRSLNQKLLDMGLDENKLLMDPTSAALGLGIEYSISIIEQMRLDALRGDETLRFPIVILRALEYAWKAREAWDPGVSHNPALMGPLWEAHTALTLYLAGADLLAILHPRTLKIMKGFLSDHSLEGEPRGGSA
;
A
#
# COMPACT_ATOMS: atom_id res chain seq x y z
N MET A 1 -73.57 -16.12 32.16
CA MET A 1 -72.28 -16.24 31.46
C MET A 1 -71.61 -14.87 31.52
N GLY A 2 -70.44 -14.79 32.14
CA GLY A 2 -69.66 -13.56 32.25
C GLY A 2 -68.24 -13.95 32.59
N THR A 3 -67.45 -14.26 31.56
CA THR A 3 -66.03 -14.57 31.69
C THR A 3 -65.30 -13.29 32.12
N PRO A 4 -64.51 -13.27 33.19
CA PRO A 4 -63.73 -12.10 33.54
C PRO A 4 -62.58 -11.97 32.55
N ILE A 5 -62.56 -10.85 31.82
CA ILE A 5 -61.47 -10.44 30.95
C ILE A 5 -60.30 -10.03 31.87
N LEU A 6 -59.22 -10.80 31.85
CA LEU A 6 -57.95 -10.40 32.46
C LEU A 6 -57.37 -9.24 31.64
N ILE A 7 -57.44 -8.03 32.18
CA ILE A 7 -56.84 -6.83 31.59
C ILE A 7 -55.32 -6.90 31.84
N PHE A 8 -54.55 -7.32 30.83
CA PHE A 8 -53.08 -7.27 30.80
C PHE A 8 -52.55 -5.90 30.33
N GLY A 9 -53.16 -4.80 30.81
CA GLY A 9 -52.84 -3.44 30.35
C GLY A 9 -51.47 -2.94 30.83
N ASP A 10 -51.18 -3.08 32.13
CA ASP A 10 -50.03 -2.38 32.72
C ASP A 10 -48.72 -3.18 32.72
N ARG A 11 -48.76 -4.53 32.62
CA ARG A 11 -47.53 -5.36 32.69
C ARG A 11 -46.74 -5.39 31.38
N MET A 12 -47.34 -5.00 30.27
CA MET A 12 -46.69 -5.03 28.95
C MET A 12 -45.75 -3.83 28.79
N GLU A 13 -46.18 -2.64 29.20
CA GLU A 13 -45.37 -1.42 29.15
C GLU A 13 -44.12 -1.51 30.03
N ASP A 14 -44.22 -2.18 31.18
CA ASP A 14 -43.08 -2.45 32.06
C ASP A 14 -42.12 -3.49 31.47
N LEU A 15 -42.60 -4.46 30.69
CA LEU A 15 -41.75 -5.43 29.99
C LEU A 15 -40.88 -4.75 28.91
N PHE A 16 -41.44 -3.79 28.17
CA PHE A 16 -40.70 -3.01 27.18
C PHE A 16 -39.72 -2.01 27.82
N LYS A 17 -40.02 -1.48 29.02
CA LYS A 17 -39.06 -0.66 29.80
C LYS A 17 -37.88 -1.49 30.35
N LEU A 18 -38.11 -2.77 30.66
CA LEU A 18 -37.09 -3.72 31.11
C LEU A 18 -36.23 -4.26 29.96
N LEU A 19 -36.82 -4.40 28.77
CA LEU A 19 -36.12 -4.71 27.53
C LEU A 19 -35.60 -3.41 26.89
N LYS A 20 -34.66 -2.71 27.54
CA LYS A 20 -33.82 -1.76 26.80
C LYS A 20 -32.87 -2.60 25.95
N PRO A 21 -33.05 -2.72 24.62
CA PRO A 21 -32.09 -3.43 23.80
C PRO A 21 -30.76 -2.69 23.92
N VAL A 22 -29.78 -3.33 24.56
CA VAL A 22 -28.41 -2.85 24.54
C VAL A 22 -27.89 -3.16 23.14
N PHE A 23 -27.87 -2.14 22.28
CA PHE A 23 -27.21 -2.26 20.99
C PHE A 23 -25.71 -2.49 21.23
N LYS A 24 -25.21 -3.64 20.81
CA LYS A 24 -23.78 -3.94 20.74
C LYS A 24 -23.40 -3.97 19.28
N VAL A 25 -22.40 -3.18 18.91
CA VAL A 25 -21.81 -3.24 17.57
C VAL A 25 -21.30 -4.67 17.35
N PRO A 26 -21.72 -5.37 16.29
CA PRO A 26 -21.17 -6.67 15.97
C PRO A 26 -19.66 -6.55 15.69
N GLU A 27 -18.84 -7.27 16.44
CA GLU A 27 -17.41 -7.37 16.15
C GLU A 27 -17.19 -8.59 15.25
N PRO A 28 -16.79 -8.40 13.98
CA PRO A 28 -16.54 -9.52 13.11
C PRO A 28 -15.34 -10.32 13.61
N SER A 29 -15.52 -11.63 13.76
CA SER A 29 -14.45 -12.56 14.16
C SER A 29 -14.09 -13.44 12.97
N PHE A 30 -12.83 -13.35 12.55
CA PHE A 30 -12.28 -14.14 11.46
C PHE A 30 -11.23 -15.12 11.98
N PRO A 31 -11.17 -16.36 11.47
CA PRO A 31 -10.17 -17.34 11.88
C PRO A 31 -8.75 -17.00 11.38
N GLY A 32 -8.65 -16.35 10.23
CA GLY A 32 -7.40 -15.90 9.63
C GLY A 32 -6.93 -14.55 10.16
N ARG A 33 -5.67 -14.24 9.86
CA ARG A 33 -5.03 -12.95 10.12
C ARG A 33 -4.02 -12.66 9.03
N ILE A 34 -3.78 -11.39 8.77
CA ILE A 34 -2.75 -10.98 7.81
C ILE A 34 -1.38 -11.08 8.48
N VAL A 35 -0.42 -11.67 7.77
CA VAL A 35 0.99 -11.77 8.17
C VAL A 35 1.56 -10.36 8.35
N GLU A 36 2.37 -10.20 9.39
CA GLU A 36 3.07 -8.94 9.63
C GLU A 36 4.42 -8.96 8.92
N VAL A 37 4.66 -7.96 8.08
CA VAL A 37 5.93 -7.76 7.36
C VAL A 37 6.57 -6.47 7.86
N THR A 38 7.84 -6.53 8.25
CA THR A 38 8.56 -5.36 8.75
C THR A 38 9.46 -4.78 7.67
N LEU A 39 9.34 -3.47 7.42
CA LEU A 39 10.12 -2.71 6.44
C LEU A 39 11.08 -1.74 7.14
N GLY A 40 12.27 -1.61 6.58
CA GLY A 40 13.32 -0.73 7.10
C GLY A 40 14.02 -1.31 8.32
N SER A 41 15.28 -0.95 8.51
CA SER A 41 16.09 -1.36 9.64
C SER A 41 16.70 -0.14 10.29
N THR A 42 16.46 0.04 11.59
CA THR A 42 17.03 1.15 12.36
C THR A 42 18.49 0.90 12.69
N ILE A 43 19.19 1.93 13.20
CA ILE A 43 20.58 1.80 13.65
C ILE A 43 20.75 0.70 14.71
N GLU A 44 19.76 0.53 15.59
CA GLU A 44 19.78 -0.53 16.62
C GLU A 44 19.60 -1.94 16.03
N GLU A 45 18.92 -2.04 14.89
CA GLU A 45 18.68 -3.28 14.13
C GLU A 45 19.77 -3.53 13.07
N GLY A 46 20.74 -2.63 12.92
CA GLY A 46 21.87 -2.75 11.99
C GLY A 46 21.69 -2.05 10.64
N GLY A 47 20.63 -1.26 10.44
CA GLY A 47 20.40 -0.45 9.23
C GLY A 47 20.55 1.05 9.45
N SER A 48 20.03 1.84 8.50
CA SER A 48 20.16 3.31 8.47
C SER A 48 18.83 4.06 8.55
N SER A 49 17.70 3.35 8.53
CA SER A 49 16.37 3.95 8.55
C SER A 49 16.09 4.67 9.89
N LEU A 50 15.35 5.78 9.83
CA LEU A 50 14.89 6.51 11.03
C LEU A 50 13.91 5.69 11.87
N HIS A 51 13.18 4.78 11.23
CA HIS A 51 12.17 3.94 11.84
C HIS A 51 12.00 2.64 11.06
N SER A 52 11.47 1.61 11.72
CA SER A 52 10.95 0.41 11.08
C SER A 52 9.41 0.44 11.09
N LEU A 53 8.78 -0.04 10.03
CA LEU A 53 7.32 -0.05 9.86
C LEU A 53 6.80 -1.46 9.73
N LYS A 54 5.59 -1.71 10.24
CA LYS A 54 4.92 -3.00 10.16
C LYS A 54 3.69 -2.92 9.28
N LEU A 55 3.69 -3.67 8.18
CA LEU A 55 2.55 -3.86 7.30
C LEU A 55 1.77 -5.12 7.68
N GLY A 56 0.47 -5.16 7.42
CA GLY A 56 -0.39 -6.29 7.73
C GLY A 56 -0.76 -6.39 9.21
N GLY A 57 -0.92 -7.62 9.73
CA GLY A 57 -1.42 -7.87 11.09
C GLY A 57 -2.94 -7.67 11.26
N GLY A 58 -3.63 -7.20 10.23
CA GLY A 58 -5.08 -6.97 10.26
C GLY A 58 -5.89 -8.25 10.50
N ARG A 59 -7.00 -8.11 11.23
CA ARG A 59 -7.95 -9.20 11.53
C ARG A 59 -9.37 -8.93 11.03
N ALA A 60 -9.56 -7.81 10.34
CA ALA A 60 -10.81 -7.39 9.72
C ALA A 60 -10.49 -6.47 8.54
N LEU A 61 -11.51 -6.09 7.77
CA LEU A 61 -11.41 -5.00 6.81
C LEU A 61 -11.22 -3.65 7.54
N PRO A 62 -10.61 -2.64 6.89
CA PRO A 62 -10.48 -1.31 7.46
C PRO A 62 -11.84 -0.74 7.90
N PHE A 63 -11.90 -0.18 9.11
CA PHE A 63 -13.11 0.37 9.75
C PHE A 63 -14.20 -0.64 10.17
N TYR A 64 -13.95 -1.95 10.01
CA TYR A 64 -14.83 -3.01 10.52
C TYR A 64 -14.39 -3.57 11.87
N SER A 65 -13.36 -2.98 12.50
CA SER A 65 -12.92 -3.33 13.85
C SER A 65 -12.41 -2.09 14.59
N SER A 66 -12.40 -2.15 15.92
CA SER A 66 -11.83 -1.11 16.79
C SER A 66 -10.34 -0.88 16.56
N GLU A 67 -9.62 -1.90 16.08
CA GLU A 67 -8.19 -1.86 15.77
C GLU A 67 -7.94 -1.63 14.27
N THR A 68 -8.56 -0.60 13.69
CA THR A 68 -8.34 -0.26 12.28
C THR A 68 -6.91 0.24 12.07
N ARG A 69 -6.16 -0.47 11.23
CA ARG A 69 -4.80 -0.08 10.86
C ARG A 69 -4.83 0.96 9.76
N LYS A 70 -4.03 2.01 9.91
CA LYS A 70 -3.82 3.05 8.89
C LYS A 70 -2.90 2.48 7.81
N PRO A 71 -3.11 2.83 6.53
CA PRO A 71 -2.21 2.40 5.48
C PRO A 71 -0.90 3.19 5.60
N VAL A 72 0.22 2.55 5.26
CA VAL A 72 1.50 3.23 5.15
C VAL A 72 1.52 4.06 3.87
N LEU A 73 1.93 5.31 3.97
CA LEU A 73 2.06 6.19 2.81
C LEU A 73 3.48 6.14 2.25
N ALA A 74 3.65 5.49 1.10
CA ALA A 74 4.89 5.55 0.33
C ALA A 74 4.84 6.69 -0.70
N SER A 75 6.00 7.21 -1.11
CA SER A 75 6.08 8.13 -2.24
C SER A 75 6.86 7.53 -3.39
N ILE A 76 6.28 7.58 -4.59
CA ILE A 76 6.95 7.18 -5.83
C ILE A 76 7.97 8.25 -6.21
N VAL A 77 9.21 7.81 -6.40
CA VAL A 77 10.33 8.62 -6.87
C VAL A 77 10.98 7.89 -8.04
N TYR A 78 11.23 8.59 -9.14
CA TYR A 78 11.95 8.02 -10.28
C TYR A 78 13.43 8.38 -10.23
N ASP A 79 14.29 7.53 -10.79
CA ASP A 79 15.70 7.86 -11.01
C ASP A 79 15.91 8.97 -12.06
N SER A 80 14.89 9.27 -12.86
CA SER A 80 14.85 10.37 -13.84
C SER A 80 13.46 10.97 -13.98
N LEU A 81 13.39 12.30 -14.18
CA LEU A 81 12.13 13.04 -14.37
C LEU A 81 11.52 12.88 -15.77
N GLU A 82 12.29 12.41 -16.76
CA GLU A 82 11.82 12.27 -18.14
C GLU A 82 11.40 10.82 -18.42
N PRO A 83 10.18 10.56 -18.97
CA PRO A 83 9.23 11.49 -19.57
C PRO A 83 7.95 11.69 -18.73
N LEU A 84 8.04 12.09 -17.45
CA LEU A 84 6.83 12.37 -16.67
C LEU A 84 5.99 13.49 -17.32
N PRO A 85 4.65 13.32 -17.43
CA PRO A 85 3.76 14.35 -17.96
C PRO A 85 4.00 15.71 -17.30
N LEU A 86 3.89 16.80 -18.10
CA LEU A 86 4.17 18.15 -17.62
C LEU A 86 3.39 18.51 -16.36
N ILE A 87 2.12 18.11 -16.26
CA ILE A 87 1.29 18.41 -15.09
C ILE A 87 1.82 17.78 -13.79
N ILE A 88 2.41 16.58 -13.89
CA ILE A 88 3.00 15.89 -12.74
C ILE A 88 4.27 16.64 -12.34
N ARG A 89 5.10 17.02 -13.32
CA ARG A 89 6.32 17.80 -13.08
C ARG A 89 6.03 19.18 -12.47
N GLU A 90 5.04 19.90 -12.99
CA GLU A 90 4.61 21.19 -12.43
C GLU A 90 4.09 21.04 -11.00
N GLY A 91 3.36 19.96 -10.70
CA GLY A 91 2.84 19.65 -9.38
C GLY A 91 3.90 19.20 -8.36
N LEU A 92 4.98 18.58 -8.85
CA LEU A 92 6.22 18.36 -8.11
C LEU A 92 6.99 19.69 -7.90
N GLY A 93 6.73 20.71 -8.70
CA GLY A 93 7.40 22.00 -8.61
C GLY A 93 8.89 21.88 -8.99
N GLY A 94 9.73 22.71 -8.37
CA GLY A 94 11.19 22.63 -8.52
C GLY A 94 11.83 21.43 -7.79
N LEU A 95 11.05 20.45 -7.32
CA LEU A 95 11.59 19.20 -6.78
C LEU A 95 12.41 18.54 -7.89
N THR A 96 13.71 18.54 -7.62
CA THR A 96 14.77 18.68 -8.62
C THR A 96 14.98 17.44 -9.47
N GLY A 97 15.76 17.56 -10.55
CA GLY A 97 16.29 16.42 -11.33
C GLY A 97 17.22 15.46 -10.56
N ASP A 98 17.23 15.51 -9.22
CA ASP A 98 17.93 14.57 -8.34
C ASP A 98 16.91 13.79 -7.50
N PRO A 99 16.82 12.46 -7.66
CA PRO A 99 15.88 11.61 -6.94
C PRO A 99 15.98 11.70 -5.42
N VAL A 100 17.17 11.97 -4.88
CA VAL A 100 17.41 12.03 -3.43
C VAL A 100 16.76 13.26 -2.81
N GLU A 101 16.91 14.43 -3.45
CA GLU A 101 16.25 15.66 -3.00
C GLU A 101 14.73 15.58 -3.14
N TRP A 102 14.23 14.91 -4.20
CA TRP A 102 12.81 14.60 -4.32
C TRP A 102 12.34 13.73 -3.15
N ALA A 103 13.03 12.63 -2.85
CA ALA A 103 12.69 11.76 -1.73
C ALA A 103 12.71 12.49 -0.37
N LYS A 104 13.69 13.37 -0.12
CA LYS A 104 13.73 14.23 1.09
C LYS A 104 12.51 15.14 1.20
N ALA A 105 12.09 15.74 0.10
CA ALA A 105 10.91 16.57 0.08
C ALA A 105 9.64 15.75 0.37
N CYS A 106 9.49 14.57 -0.25
CA CYS A 106 8.37 13.68 0.04
C CYS A 106 8.33 13.23 1.50
N ARG A 107 9.49 12.94 2.11
CA ARG A 107 9.60 12.70 3.57
C ARG A 107 9.06 13.88 4.37
N GLY A 108 9.45 15.11 4.04
CA GLY A 108 8.94 16.33 4.68
C GLY A 108 7.43 16.53 4.53
N LEU A 109 6.83 15.91 3.51
CA LEU A 109 5.39 15.93 3.25
C LEU A 109 4.64 14.75 3.87
N GLY A 110 5.35 13.85 4.53
CA GLY A 110 4.78 12.75 5.30
C GLY A 110 4.82 11.39 4.63
N ALA A 111 5.67 11.20 3.62
CA ALA A 111 6.00 9.86 3.15
C ALA A 111 6.75 9.12 4.26
N GLU A 112 6.34 7.88 4.50
CA GLU A 112 6.93 6.99 5.49
C GLU A 112 7.88 5.97 4.86
N VAL A 113 7.73 5.76 3.54
CA VAL A 113 8.50 4.84 2.68
C VAL A 113 8.78 5.53 1.34
N ILE A 114 9.92 5.24 0.72
CA ILE A 114 10.20 5.68 -0.67
C ILE A 114 10.08 4.48 -1.60
N ALA A 115 9.25 4.61 -2.63
CA ALA A 115 9.17 3.66 -3.73
C ALA A 115 9.98 4.17 -4.92
N LEU A 116 11.24 3.77 -4.99
CA LEU A 116 12.14 4.08 -6.09
C LEU A 116 11.76 3.24 -7.32
N LYS A 117 11.45 3.94 -8.42
CA LYS A 117 11.25 3.34 -9.75
C LYS A 117 12.41 3.69 -10.67
N LEU A 118 13.24 2.70 -10.96
CA LEU A 118 14.32 2.78 -11.94
C LEU A 118 13.72 2.86 -13.35
N GLN A 119 14.00 3.94 -14.06
CA GLN A 119 13.47 4.26 -15.37
C GLN A 119 14.57 4.55 -16.38
N GLU A 120 15.58 5.35 -16.00
CA GLU A 120 16.76 5.62 -16.82
C GLU A 120 17.68 4.40 -16.84
N VAL A 121 17.97 3.82 -15.67
CA VAL A 121 18.91 2.71 -15.57
C VAL A 121 18.24 1.39 -15.96
N ARG A 122 18.13 1.16 -17.28
CA ARG A 122 17.64 -0.10 -17.85
C ARG A 122 18.81 -1.04 -18.10
N GLY A 123 18.72 -2.27 -17.58
CA GLY A 123 19.84 -3.21 -17.57
C GLY A 123 20.46 -3.41 -18.96
N ARG A 124 21.81 -3.39 -19.00
CA ARG A 124 22.77 -3.68 -20.10
C ARG A 124 23.73 -2.53 -20.45
N GLU A 125 23.52 -1.31 -19.93
CA GLU A 125 24.50 -0.23 -20.12
C GLU A 125 25.72 -0.40 -19.21
N VAL A 126 26.90 0.02 -19.71
CA VAL A 126 28.13 0.00 -18.90
C VAL A 126 27.96 0.97 -17.74
N GLY A 127 28.09 0.46 -16.52
CA GLY A 127 27.99 1.26 -15.30
C GLY A 127 26.59 1.32 -14.67
N SER A 128 25.56 0.68 -15.26
CA SER A 128 24.22 0.61 -14.65
C SER A 128 24.26 0.13 -13.21
N ARG A 129 25.03 -0.94 -12.94
CA ARG A 129 25.21 -1.49 -11.59
C ARG A 129 25.71 -0.43 -10.59
N LYS A 130 26.81 0.26 -10.91
CA LYS A 130 27.38 1.33 -10.07
C LYS A 130 26.44 2.51 -9.89
N LYS A 131 25.65 2.86 -10.92
CA LYS A 131 24.63 3.92 -10.82
C LYS A 131 23.55 3.54 -9.80
N VAL A 132 23.04 2.30 -9.86
CA VAL A 132 22.03 1.79 -8.90
C VAL A 132 22.61 1.75 -7.49
N GLU A 133 23.77 1.11 -7.30
CA GLU A 133 24.43 1.02 -5.99
C GLU A 133 24.64 2.41 -5.37
N GLY A 134 25.19 3.35 -6.16
CA GLY A 134 25.41 4.73 -5.71
C GLY A 134 24.12 5.47 -5.35
N LEU A 135 23.04 5.28 -6.12
CA LEU A 135 21.75 5.89 -5.81
C LEU A 135 21.13 5.31 -4.53
N ILE A 136 21.20 3.99 -4.35
CA ILE A 136 20.70 3.32 -3.15
C ILE A 136 21.44 3.82 -1.90
N HIS A 137 22.77 3.85 -1.91
CA HIS A 137 23.55 4.39 -0.79
C HIS A 137 23.15 5.83 -0.44
N ARG A 138 23.02 6.71 -1.44
CA ARG A 138 22.60 8.10 -1.20
C ARG A 138 21.19 8.19 -0.59
N LEU A 139 20.25 7.37 -1.06
CA LEU A 139 18.89 7.35 -0.51
C LEU A 139 18.89 6.89 0.95
N LEU A 140 19.61 5.82 1.26
CA LEU A 140 19.75 5.28 2.62
C LEU A 140 20.41 6.31 3.55
N ASP A 141 21.53 6.91 3.14
CA ASP A 141 22.30 7.84 3.95
C ASP A 141 21.54 9.16 4.23
N GLU A 142 20.92 9.72 3.19
CA GLU A 142 20.41 11.08 3.22
C GLU A 142 18.89 11.17 3.48
N VAL A 143 18.11 10.17 3.04
CA VAL A 143 16.63 10.13 3.22
C VAL A 143 16.25 9.32 4.45
N ARG A 144 16.94 8.19 4.70
CA ARG A 144 16.75 7.34 5.89
C ARG A 144 15.29 6.88 6.12
N LEU A 145 14.58 6.58 5.04
CA LEU A 145 13.27 5.92 5.07
C LEU A 145 13.42 4.51 4.48
N PRO A 146 12.57 3.55 4.88
CA PRO A 146 12.48 2.27 4.19
C PRO A 146 12.33 2.44 2.68
N LEU A 147 13.00 1.58 1.91
CA LEU A 147 13.01 1.64 0.44
C LEU A 147 12.28 0.44 -0.18
N ILE A 148 11.43 0.75 -1.15
CA ILE A 148 10.92 -0.20 -2.15
C ILE A 148 11.66 0.12 -3.45
N ILE A 149 12.30 -0.88 -4.06
CA ILE A 149 13.15 -0.73 -5.24
C ILE A 149 12.56 -1.55 -6.36
N GLY A 150 12.16 -0.89 -7.44
CA GLY A 150 11.63 -1.56 -8.62
C GLY A 150 11.83 -0.75 -9.90
N PHE A 151 11.11 -1.12 -10.94
CA PHE A 151 11.24 -0.52 -12.27
C PHE A 151 9.99 0.23 -12.71
N ALA A 152 10.17 1.25 -13.53
CA ALA A 152 9.10 1.90 -14.27
C ALA A 152 8.73 1.04 -15.50
N GLY A 153 7.84 0.07 -15.29
CA GLY A 153 7.35 -0.86 -16.32
C GLY A 153 8.32 -1.99 -16.66
N GLU A 154 7.98 -2.76 -17.70
CA GLU A 154 8.74 -3.93 -18.14
C GLU A 154 9.75 -3.59 -19.27
N PRO A 155 10.80 -4.42 -19.46
CA PRO A 155 11.19 -5.55 -18.63
C PRO A 155 11.95 -5.12 -17.36
N THR A 156 11.63 -5.75 -16.23
CA THR A 156 12.45 -5.63 -15.01
C THR A 156 13.82 -6.31 -15.19
N SER A 157 14.85 -5.82 -14.49
CA SER A 157 16.19 -6.41 -14.50
C SER A 157 16.53 -7.01 -13.14
N VAL A 158 16.41 -8.34 -13.03
CA VAL A 158 16.75 -9.06 -11.80
C VAL A 158 18.21 -8.83 -11.41
N GLU A 159 19.13 -8.76 -12.37
CA GLU A 159 20.55 -8.44 -12.09
C GLU A 159 20.76 -7.07 -11.42
N LEU A 160 19.96 -6.06 -11.80
CA LEU A 160 20.02 -4.76 -11.14
C LEU A 160 19.31 -4.78 -9.78
N LEU A 161 18.24 -5.56 -9.60
CA LEU A 161 17.64 -5.78 -8.28
C LEU A 161 18.60 -6.51 -7.34
N LYS A 162 19.38 -7.47 -7.83
CA LYS A 162 20.45 -8.14 -7.08
C LYS A 162 21.52 -7.14 -6.63
N ALA A 163 21.95 -6.25 -7.52
CA ALA A 163 22.90 -5.19 -7.17
C ALA A 163 22.33 -4.21 -6.15
N ALA A 164 21.05 -3.83 -6.29
CA ALA A 164 20.37 -2.96 -5.34
C ALA A 164 20.22 -3.63 -3.96
N ALA A 165 19.93 -4.93 -3.93
CA ALA A 165 19.86 -5.74 -2.72
C ALA A 165 21.21 -5.83 -2.02
N GLU A 166 22.29 -6.10 -2.76
CA GLU A 166 23.65 -6.11 -2.21
C GLU A 166 24.05 -4.75 -1.63
N ALA A 167 23.72 -3.64 -2.32
CA ALA A 167 24.00 -2.29 -1.82
C ALA A 167 23.18 -1.90 -0.57
N ALA A 168 22.05 -2.55 -0.35
CA ALA A 168 21.13 -2.27 0.75
C ALA A 168 21.16 -3.37 1.84
N GLU A 169 22.20 -4.20 1.89
CA GLU A 169 22.28 -5.33 2.83
C GLU A 169 21.95 -4.91 4.27
N GLY A 170 21.02 -5.64 4.91
CA GLY A 170 20.61 -5.37 6.30
C GLY A 170 19.58 -4.25 6.47
N GLU A 171 19.21 -3.54 5.40
CA GLU A 171 18.25 -2.41 5.47
C GLU A 171 16.78 -2.85 5.46
N ARG A 172 16.50 -4.13 5.24
CA ARG A 172 15.12 -4.65 5.07
C ARG A 172 14.32 -3.86 4.03
N CYS A 173 14.91 -3.66 2.86
CA CYS A 173 14.24 -3.10 1.69
C CYS A 173 13.23 -4.08 1.09
N VAL A 174 12.43 -3.58 0.14
CA VAL A 174 11.51 -4.39 -0.66
C VAL A 174 11.97 -4.37 -2.11
N LEU A 175 12.07 -5.54 -2.74
CA LEU A 175 12.35 -5.70 -4.16
C LEU A 175 11.02 -5.87 -4.93
N ALA A 176 10.74 -4.97 -5.86
CA ALA A 176 9.55 -4.92 -6.69
C ALA A 176 9.92 -5.15 -8.18
N SER A 177 9.46 -6.20 -8.85
CA SER A 177 8.52 -7.23 -8.39
C SER A 177 8.88 -8.60 -8.95
N ALA A 178 8.53 -9.65 -8.22
CA ALA A 178 8.43 -10.99 -8.77
C ALA A 178 7.13 -11.12 -9.57
N THR A 179 7.19 -11.77 -10.73
CA THR A 179 6.02 -12.06 -11.58
C THR A 179 6.07 -13.53 -12.02
N LEU A 180 4.93 -14.11 -12.42
CA LEU A 180 4.86 -15.52 -12.82
C LEU A 180 5.82 -15.88 -13.97
N GLY A 181 5.99 -14.95 -14.93
CA GLY A 181 6.88 -15.11 -16.09
C GLY A 181 8.31 -14.61 -15.89
N GLY A 182 8.64 -14.03 -14.74
CA GLY A 182 9.96 -13.49 -14.43
C GLY A 182 10.91 -14.49 -13.76
N ASP A 183 12.19 -14.13 -13.68
CA ASP A 183 13.20 -14.85 -12.90
C ASP A 183 12.97 -14.66 -11.40
N CYS A 184 12.14 -15.53 -10.82
CA CYS A 184 11.82 -15.54 -9.39
C CYS A 184 12.98 -16.11 -8.56
N GLU A 185 13.72 -17.11 -9.08
CA GLU A 185 14.76 -17.81 -8.33
C GLU A 185 15.90 -16.85 -7.98
N GLY A 186 16.40 -16.10 -8.97
CA GLY A 186 17.48 -15.14 -8.74
C GLY A 186 17.07 -13.99 -7.82
N LEU A 187 15.78 -13.62 -7.82
CA LEU A 187 15.25 -12.57 -6.96
C LEU A 187 15.08 -13.07 -5.51
N VAL A 188 14.55 -14.28 -5.32
CA VAL A 188 14.43 -14.92 -3.99
C VAL A 188 15.80 -15.16 -3.38
N GLU A 189 16.79 -15.64 -4.16
CA GLU A 189 18.16 -15.82 -3.66
C GLU A 189 18.73 -14.51 -3.09
N ALA A 190 18.55 -13.40 -3.81
CA ALA A 190 19.04 -12.10 -3.35
C ALA A 190 18.26 -11.58 -2.14
N ALA A 191 16.94 -11.73 -2.13
CA ALA A 191 16.12 -11.31 -0.99
C ALA A 191 16.49 -12.07 0.28
N VAL A 192 16.66 -13.39 0.20
CA VAL A 192 17.07 -14.23 1.33
C VAL A 192 18.50 -13.89 1.77
N ARG A 193 19.44 -13.74 0.84
CA ARG A 193 20.84 -13.43 1.15
C ARG A 193 21.01 -12.09 1.88
N TYR A 194 20.29 -11.06 1.46
CA TYR A 194 20.48 -9.68 1.94
C TYR A 194 19.36 -9.20 2.90
N ASP A 195 18.49 -10.12 3.35
CA ASP A 195 17.39 -9.89 4.29
C ASP A 195 16.31 -8.91 3.80
N HIS A 196 15.88 -9.04 2.54
CA HIS A 196 14.86 -8.19 1.91
C HIS A 196 13.52 -8.88 1.72
N SER A 197 12.49 -8.05 1.53
CA SER A 197 11.14 -8.49 1.16
C SER A 197 10.94 -8.46 -0.36
N ILE A 198 9.96 -9.20 -0.85
CA ILE A 198 9.59 -9.23 -2.28
C ILE A 198 8.11 -8.85 -2.44
N VAL A 199 7.82 -8.07 -3.47
CA VAL A 199 6.44 -7.90 -3.97
C VAL A 199 6.14 -8.95 -5.03
N ALA A 200 5.12 -9.77 -4.78
CA ALA A 200 4.51 -10.66 -5.75
C ALA A 200 3.45 -9.90 -6.56
N GLU A 201 3.79 -9.58 -7.80
CA GLU A 201 2.96 -8.80 -8.71
C GLU A 201 2.19 -9.72 -9.67
N THR A 202 0.86 -9.52 -9.76
CA THR A 202 -0.04 -10.24 -10.69
C THR A 202 -1.05 -9.31 -11.34
N ASP A 203 -1.74 -9.76 -12.39
CA ASP A 203 -2.68 -8.95 -13.17
C ASP A 203 -4.14 -9.12 -12.72
N CYS A 204 -4.52 -8.56 -11.56
CA CYS A 204 -5.88 -8.58 -11.03
C CYS A 204 -6.53 -9.99 -10.98
N ASP A 205 -5.74 -11.05 -10.74
CA ASP A 205 -6.23 -12.43 -10.73
C ASP A 205 -5.86 -13.14 -9.41
N PRO A 206 -6.83 -13.45 -8.53
CA PRO A 206 -6.60 -14.17 -7.30
C PRO A 206 -5.96 -15.55 -7.50
N ALA A 207 -6.27 -16.27 -8.58
CA ALA A 207 -5.68 -17.57 -8.82
C ALA A 207 -4.17 -17.46 -9.09
N SER A 208 -3.78 -16.52 -9.94
CA SER A 208 -2.39 -16.17 -10.21
C SER A 208 -1.66 -15.70 -8.95
N GLN A 209 -2.31 -14.88 -8.11
CA GLN A 209 -1.69 -14.42 -6.85
C GLN A 209 -1.40 -15.59 -5.90
N ARG A 210 -2.33 -16.52 -5.73
CA ARG A 210 -2.10 -17.75 -4.93
C ARG A 210 -0.92 -18.55 -5.46
N SER A 211 -0.90 -18.76 -6.78
CA SER A 211 0.16 -19.53 -7.43
C SER A 211 1.53 -18.86 -7.29
N LEU A 212 1.60 -17.54 -7.45
CA LEU A 212 2.85 -16.79 -7.33
C LEU A 212 3.36 -16.78 -5.89
N ASN A 213 2.47 -16.52 -4.92
CA ASN A 213 2.82 -16.54 -3.51
C ASN A 213 3.37 -17.91 -3.10
N GLN A 214 2.67 -19.00 -3.45
CA GLN A 214 3.14 -20.35 -3.16
C GLN A 214 4.51 -20.62 -3.80
N LYS A 215 4.69 -20.23 -5.07
CA LYS A 215 5.96 -20.39 -5.78
C LYS A 215 7.12 -19.70 -5.05
N LEU A 216 6.92 -18.47 -4.54
CA LEU A 216 7.97 -17.73 -3.83
C LEU A 216 8.31 -18.37 -2.46
N LEU A 217 7.29 -18.85 -1.73
CA LEU A 217 7.50 -19.58 -0.47
C LEU A 217 8.23 -20.91 -0.70
N ASP A 218 7.87 -21.66 -1.74
CA ASP A 218 8.52 -22.93 -2.11
C ASP A 218 9.99 -22.73 -2.50
N MET A 219 10.33 -21.54 -3.03
CA MET A 219 11.71 -21.13 -3.33
C MET A 219 12.50 -20.70 -2.08
N GLY A 220 11.88 -20.68 -0.90
CA GLY A 220 12.52 -20.39 0.38
C GLY A 220 12.42 -18.94 0.86
N LEU A 221 11.52 -18.12 0.28
CA LEU A 221 11.21 -16.81 0.84
C LEU A 221 10.41 -16.96 2.13
N ASP A 222 10.81 -16.30 3.20
CA ASP A 222 10.06 -16.30 4.45
C ASP A 222 8.69 -15.61 4.30
N GLU A 223 7.67 -16.15 4.97
CA GLU A 223 6.31 -15.58 4.92
C GLU A 223 6.25 -14.10 5.35
N ASN A 224 7.05 -13.72 6.34
CA ASN A 224 7.15 -12.35 6.85
C ASN A 224 7.99 -11.42 5.95
N LYS A 225 8.34 -11.87 4.73
CA LYS A 225 9.04 -11.10 3.70
C LYS A 225 8.25 -11.01 2.39
N LEU A 226 7.03 -11.53 2.34
CA LEU A 226 6.19 -11.52 1.14
C LEU A 226 5.12 -10.42 1.21
N LEU A 227 5.02 -9.62 0.16
CA LEU A 227 3.98 -8.62 -0.08
C LEU A 227 3.27 -8.93 -1.41
N MET A 228 2.00 -8.51 -1.55
CA MET A 228 1.22 -8.72 -2.78
C MET A 228 0.90 -7.38 -3.46
N ASP A 229 1.10 -7.29 -4.78
CA ASP A 229 0.51 -6.24 -5.61
C ASP A 229 -0.36 -6.91 -6.70
N PRO A 230 -1.69 -6.92 -6.55
CA PRO A 230 -2.59 -7.51 -7.55
C PRO A 230 -2.74 -6.63 -8.80
N THR A 231 -1.83 -5.69 -9.07
CA THR A 231 -1.83 -4.71 -10.17
C THR A 231 -3.17 -4.02 -10.32
N SER A 232 -3.44 -3.11 -9.39
CA SER A 232 -4.73 -2.43 -9.35
C SER A 232 -4.88 -1.36 -10.44
N ALA A 233 -6.09 -1.28 -10.99
CA ALA A 233 -6.60 -0.22 -11.82
C ALA A 233 -6.93 1.04 -11.01
N ALA A 234 -6.87 2.18 -11.69
CA ALA A 234 -7.17 3.48 -11.10
C ALA A 234 -8.62 3.92 -11.36
N LEU A 235 -9.06 4.96 -10.66
CA LEU A 235 -10.36 5.59 -10.91
C LEU A 235 -10.51 5.95 -12.41
N GLY A 236 -11.67 5.62 -12.99
CA GLY A 236 -11.95 5.84 -14.41
C GLY A 236 -11.28 4.84 -15.37
N LEU A 237 -10.45 3.92 -14.85
CA LEU A 237 -9.73 2.91 -15.63
C LEU A 237 -9.96 1.48 -15.10
N GLY A 238 -11.13 1.21 -14.52
CA GLY A 238 -11.52 -0.12 -14.03
C GLY A 238 -11.29 -0.36 -12.53
N ILE A 239 -11.30 0.68 -11.69
CA ILE A 239 -11.07 0.57 -10.24
C ILE A 239 -12.01 -0.43 -9.55
N GLU A 240 -13.21 -0.64 -10.06
CA GLU A 240 -14.20 -1.61 -9.57
C GLU A 240 -13.67 -3.05 -9.58
N TYR A 241 -12.82 -3.40 -10.55
CA TYR A 241 -12.12 -4.69 -10.57
C TYR A 241 -11.16 -4.78 -9.40
N SER A 242 -10.36 -3.73 -9.16
CA SER A 242 -9.39 -3.70 -8.05
C SER A 242 -10.06 -3.75 -6.69
N ILE A 243 -11.18 -3.04 -6.50
CA ILE A 243 -11.97 -3.14 -5.28
C ILE A 243 -12.37 -4.61 -5.05
N SER A 244 -13.01 -5.22 -6.06
CA SER A 244 -13.53 -6.58 -5.94
C SER A 244 -12.42 -7.60 -5.66
N ILE A 245 -11.27 -7.46 -6.33
CA ILE A 245 -10.12 -8.37 -6.17
C ILE A 245 -9.44 -8.19 -4.82
N ILE A 246 -9.18 -6.95 -4.38
CA ILE A 246 -8.55 -6.70 -3.07
C ILE A 246 -9.47 -7.16 -1.94
N GLU A 247 -10.77 -6.85 -2.00
CA GLU A 247 -11.73 -7.30 -0.99
C GLU A 247 -11.84 -8.82 -0.97
N GLN A 248 -11.90 -9.47 -2.14
CA GLN A 248 -11.92 -10.93 -2.22
C GLN A 248 -10.66 -11.54 -1.60
N MET A 249 -9.47 -11.07 -1.98
CA MET A 249 -8.21 -11.57 -1.44
C MET A 249 -8.14 -11.38 0.09
N ARG A 250 -8.58 -10.22 0.58
CA ARG A 250 -8.61 -9.92 2.01
C ARG A 250 -9.59 -10.82 2.75
N LEU A 251 -10.79 -11.04 2.21
CA LEU A 251 -11.80 -11.92 2.82
C LEU A 251 -11.37 -13.39 2.79
N ASP A 252 -10.75 -13.85 1.71
CA ASP A 252 -10.24 -15.22 1.61
C ASP A 252 -9.12 -15.45 2.65
N ALA A 253 -8.19 -14.51 2.78
CA ALA A 253 -7.17 -14.52 3.83
C ALA A 253 -7.76 -14.57 5.24
N LEU A 254 -8.75 -13.71 5.52
CA LEU A 254 -9.45 -13.69 6.81
C LEU A 254 -10.26 -14.98 7.06
N ARG A 255 -10.74 -15.65 6.02
CA ARG A 255 -11.41 -16.96 6.11
C ARG A 255 -10.43 -18.13 6.30
N GLY A 256 -9.11 -17.89 6.25
CA GLY A 256 -8.08 -18.88 6.52
C GLY A 256 -7.29 -19.34 5.30
N ASP A 257 -7.41 -18.67 4.15
CA ASP A 257 -6.54 -18.94 3.00
C ASP A 257 -5.10 -18.46 3.29
N GLU A 258 -4.21 -19.41 3.56
CA GLU A 258 -2.80 -19.15 3.87
C GLU A 258 -2.01 -18.62 2.68
N THR A 259 -2.50 -18.81 1.45
CA THR A 259 -1.79 -18.34 0.26
C THR A 259 -2.02 -16.86 -0.02
N LEU A 260 -3.05 -16.24 0.58
CA LEU A 260 -3.40 -14.82 0.40
C LEU A 260 -3.25 -13.98 1.68
N ARG A 261 -2.72 -14.56 2.76
CA ARG A 261 -2.63 -13.88 4.07
C ARG A 261 -1.55 -12.81 4.17
N PHE A 262 -1.05 -12.29 3.06
CA PHE A 262 0.05 -11.32 3.04
C PHE A 262 -0.47 -9.87 2.93
N PRO A 263 0.35 -8.86 3.27
CA PRO A 263 -0.04 -7.47 3.08
C PRO A 263 -0.21 -7.12 1.59
N ILE A 264 -1.19 -6.27 1.28
CA ILE A 264 -1.46 -5.77 -0.07
C ILE A 264 -0.85 -4.38 -0.21
N VAL A 265 0.03 -4.21 -1.19
CA VAL A 265 0.69 -2.93 -1.52
C VAL A 265 0.24 -2.44 -2.88
N ILE A 266 0.02 -1.14 -3.02
CA ILE A 266 -0.40 -0.51 -4.27
C ILE A 266 0.78 0.29 -4.82
N LEU A 267 1.57 -0.31 -5.73
CA LEU A 267 2.74 0.37 -6.30
C LEU A 267 2.46 0.99 -7.68
N ARG A 268 1.44 0.53 -8.39
CA ARG A 268 1.14 0.97 -9.78
C ARG A 268 -0.14 1.78 -9.94
N ALA A 269 -1.21 1.47 -9.22
CA ALA A 269 -2.53 2.06 -9.47
C ALA A 269 -2.56 3.59 -9.34
N LEU A 270 -1.83 4.15 -8.38
CA LEU A 270 -1.82 5.60 -8.15
C LEU A 270 -1.04 6.36 -9.23
N GLU A 271 -0.02 5.74 -9.83
CA GLU A 271 0.59 6.23 -11.07
C GLU A 271 -0.40 6.12 -12.24
N TYR A 272 -1.15 5.02 -12.35
CA TYR A 272 -2.16 4.85 -13.40
C TYR A 272 -3.32 5.82 -13.30
N ALA A 273 -3.60 6.39 -12.13
CA ALA A 273 -4.58 7.48 -11.98
C ALA A 273 -4.24 8.67 -12.89
N TRP A 274 -2.95 8.89 -13.16
CA TRP A 274 -2.47 9.95 -14.05
C TRP A 274 -2.52 9.58 -15.54
N LYS A 275 -2.92 8.35 -15.90
CA LYS A 275 -3.23 7.97 -17.28
C LYS A 275 -4.67 8.33 -17.67
N ALA A 276 -5.57 8.47 -16.70
CA ALA A 276 -6.94 8.93 -16.95
C ALA A 276 -6.92 10.38 -17.47
N ARG A 277 -7.64 10.65 -18.55
CA ARG A 277 -7.64 11.99 -19.17
C ARG A 277 -8.23 13.04 -18.24
N GLU A 278 -9.17 12.65 -17.40
CA GLU A 278 -9.80 13.46 -16.37
C GLU A 278 -8.80 14.03 -15.35
N ALA A 279 -7.66 13.34 -15.14
CA ALA A 279 -6.62 13.77 -14.23
C ALA A 279 -5.75 14.91 -14.78
N TRP A 280 -5.58 15.01 -16.10
CA TRP A 280 -4.56 15.91 -16.68
C TRP A 280 -4.96 16.69 -17.94
N ASP A 281 -5.95 16.25 -18.70
CA ASP A 281 -6.35 16.85 -19.97
C ASP A 281 -7.20 18.12 -19.74
N PRO A 282 -6.72 19.33 -20.10
CA PRO A 282 -7.48 20.57 -19.96
C PRO A 282 -8.73 20.62 -20.85
N GLY A 283 -8.82 19.77 -21.88
CA GLY A 283 -10.01 19.63 -22.72
C GLY A 283 -11.15 18.85 -22.06
N VAL A 284 -10.87 18.12 -20.98
CA VAL A 284 -11.85 17.33 -20.22
C VAL A 284 -12.07 17.93 -18.83
N SER A 285 -11.01 18.40 -18.17
CA SER A 285 -11.05 18.92 -16.81
C SER A 285 -10.92 20.44 -16.78
N HIS A 286 -11.84 21.11 -16.07
CA HIS A 286 -11.81 22.56 -15.89
C HIS A 286 -10.66 23.05 -14.99
N ASN A 287 -10.06 22.17 -14.18
CA ASN A 287 -8.91 22.49 -13.34
C ASN A 287 -8.00 21.26 -13.14
N PRO A 288 -7.16 20.91 -14.14
CA PRO A 288 -6.30 19.73 -14.07
C PRO A 288 -5.35 19.74 -12.86
N ALA A 289 -4.83 20.91 -12.47
CA ALA A 289 -3.91 21.06 -11.33
C ALA A 289 -4.53 20.69 -9.97
N LEU A 290 -5.86 20.75 -9.87
CA LEU A 290 -6.61 20.25 -8.72
C LEU A 290 -7.13 18.83 -8.95
N MET A 291 -7.60 18.54 -10.17
CA MET A 291 -8.26 17.27 -10.48
C MET A 291 -7.29 16.08 -10.44
N GLY A 292 -6.08 16.20 -10.97
CA GLY A 292 -5.11 15.10 -10.94
C GLY A 292 -4.83 14.58 -9.52
N PRO A 293 -4.44 15.46 -8.58
CA PRO A 293 -4.22 15.05 -7.19
C PRO A 293 -5.48 14.49 -6.50
N LEU A 294 -6.68 15.00 -6.84
CA LEU A 294 -7.93 14.45 -6.31
C LEU A 294 -8.26 13.07 -6.90
N TRP A 295 -7.94 12.84 -8.17
CA TRP A 295 -8.15 11.55 -8.84
C TRP A 295 -7.27 10.47 -8.23
N GLU A 296 -6.01 10.82 -7.96
CA GLU A 296 -5.07 9.96 -7.25
C GLU A 296 -5.49 9.74 -5.80
N ALA A 297 -5.89 10.80 -5.08
CA ALA A 297 -6.37 10.69 -3.69
C ALA A 297 -7.62 9.80 -3.58
N HIS A 298 -8.57 9.93 -4.50
CA HIS A 298 -9.75 9.09 -4.53
C HIS A 298 -9.38 7.64 -4.80
N THR A 299 -8.49 7.39 -5.76
CA THR A 299 -7.99 6.03 -6.03
C THR A 299 -7.34 5.45 -4.77
N ALA A 300 -6.47 6.22 -4.09
CA ALA A 300 -5.79 5.80 -2.88
C ALA A 300 -6.75 5.47 -1.74
N LEU A 301 -7.73 6.35 -1.47
CA LEU A 301 -8.73 6.13 -0.44
C LEU A 301 -9.59 4.90 -0.73
N THR A 302 -10.04 4.74 -1.98
CA THR A 302 -10.85 3.58 -2.39
C THR A 302 -10.10 2.26 -2.19
N LEU A 303 -8.83 2.20 -2.61
CA LEU A 303 -8.03 0.98 -2.47
C LEU A 303 -7.64 0.72 -1.01
N TYR A 304 -7.44 1.76 -0.20
CA TYR A 304 -7.31 1.61 1.25
C TYR A 304 -8.56 0.97 1.85
N LEU A 305 -9.75 1.49 1.56
CA LEU A 305 -11.01 0.95 2.08
C LEU A 305 -11.25 -0.50 1.65
N ALA A 306 -10.83 -0.88 0.44
CA ALA A 306 -10.88 -2.26 -0.04
C ALA A 306 -9.94 -3.20 0.74
N GLY A 307 -8.89 -2.66 1.37
CA GLY A 307 -8.00 -3.40 2.25
C GLY A 307 -6.52 -3.26 1.95
N ALA A 308 -6.05 -2.27 1.19
CA ALA A 308 -4.61 -2.06 0.98
C ALA A 308 -3.87 -1.63 2.27
N ASP A 309 -2.67 -2.18 2.50
CA ASP A 309 -1.81 -1.87 3.65
C ASP A 309 -0.79 -0.76 3.35
N LEU A 310 -0.41 -0.57 2.08
CA LEU A 310 0.54 0.47 1.66
C LEU A 310 0.10 1.10 0.33
N LEU A 311 0.20 2.42 0.25
CA LEU A 311 -0.17 3.22 -0.91
C LEU A 311 1.03 4.02 -1.42
N ALA A 312 1.53 3.72 -2.62
CA ALA A 312 2.64 4.47 -3.23
C ALA A 312 2.12 5.64 -4.06
N ILE A 313 2.21 6.84 -3.49
CA ILE A 313 1.67 8.08 -4.04
C ILE A 313 2.72 8.81 -4.87
N LEU A 314 2.37 9.21 -6.08
CA LEU A 314 3.20 9.99 -6.97
C LEU A 314 3.16 11.49 -6.65
N HIS A 315 1.97 12.06 -6.47
CA HIS A 315 1.87 13.52 -6.38
C HIS A 315 1.95 14.05 -4.93
N PRO A 316 2.80 15.05 -4.63
CA PRO A 316 3.00 15.54 -3.26
C PRO A 316 1.74 16.13 -2.61
N ARG A 317 0.87 16.76 -3.40
CA ARG A 317 -0.43 17.25 -2.93
C ARG A 317 -1.35 16.10 -2.48
N THR A 318 -1.33 14.97 -3.18
CA THR A 318 -2.09 13.78 -2.81
C THR A 318 -1.60 13.23 -1.47
N LEU A 319 -0.28 13.19 -1.28
CA LEU A 319 0.33 12.76 -0.02
C LEU A 319 -0.13 13.61 1.17
N LYS A 320 -0.19 14.94 1.00
CA LYS A 320 -0.74 15.86 2.00
C LYS A 320 -2.22 15.59 2.29
N ILE A 321 -3.04 15.35 1.25
CA ILE A 321 -4.47 15.06 1.39
C ILE A 321 -4.67 13.76 2.19
N MET A 322 -3.97 12.69 1.80
CA MET A 322 -4.06 11.39 2.48
C MET A 322 -3.56 11.47 3.93
N LYS A 323 -2.45 12.15 4.18
CA LYS A 323 -1.95 12.37 5.54
C LYS A 323 -2.94 13.16 6.40
N GLY A 324 -3.57 14.19 5.83
CA GLY A 324 -4.63 14.94 6.48
C GLY A 324 -5.81 14.05 6.86
N PHE A 325 -6.30 13.24 5.91
CA PHE A 325 -7.37 12.28 6.15
C PHE A 325 -7.02 11.28 7.27
N LEU A 326 -5.85 10.65 7.23
CA LEU A 326 -5.43 9.66 8.24
C LEU A 326 -5.15 10.24 9.63
N SER A 327 -4.90 11.56 9.71
CA SER A 327 -4.73 12.28 10.97
C SER A 327 -6.06 12.69 11.63
N ASP A 328 -7.18 12.56 10.94
CA ASP A 328 -8.48 12.90 11.50
C ASP A 328 -8.93 11.83 12.51
N HIS A 329 -8.95 12.23 13.79
CA HIS A 329 -9.31 11.35 14.90
C HIS A 329 -10.79 10.96 14.89
N SER A 330 -11.63 11.64 14.10
CA SER A 330 -13.03 11.22 13.90
C SER A 330 -13.15 9.85 13.22
N LEU A 331 -12.10 9.38 12.55
CA LEU A 331 -12.01 8.05 11.97
C LEU A 331 -11.82 6.93 13.02
N GLU A 332 -11.43 7.29 14.25
CA GLU A 332 -11.22 6.33 15.36
C GLU A 332 -12.53 6.06 16.14
N GLY A 333 -13.64 6.66 15.70
CA GLY A 333 -14.98 6.22 16.09
C GLY A 333 -15.40 6.57 17.51
N GLU A 334 -14.71 7.47 18.22
CA GLU A 334 -15.27 8.01 19.46
C GLU A 334 -16.55 8.80 19.13
N PRO A 335 -17.75 8.33 19.54
CA PRO A 335 -18.93 9.14 19.39
C PRO A 335 -18.70 10.40 20.22
N ARG A 336 -18.73 11.57 19.59
CA ARG A 336 -18.78 12.83 20.33
C ARG A 336 -19.93 12.71 21.30
N GLY A 337 -19.62 12.59 22.59
CA GLY A 337 -20.56 12.61 23.69
C GLY A 337 -21.19 13.99 23.75
N GLY A 338 -22.07 14.29 22.80
CA GLY A 338 -22.98 15.41 22.87
C GLY A 338 -23.95 15.09 23.99
N SER A 339 -23.71 15.70 25.16
CA SER A 339 -24.76 15.90 26.15
C SER A 339 -25.93 16.58 25.45
N ALA A 340 -26.99 15.82 25.22
CA ALA A 340 -28.31 16.35 24.92
C ALA A 340 -28.83 17.17 26.11
#